data_AF-F9PTD7-F1
#
_entry.id   AF-F9PTD7-F1
#
_cell.length_a   1.000
_cell.length_b   1.000
_cell.length_c   1.000
_cell.angle_alpha   90.00
_cell.angle_beta   90.00
_cell.angle_gamma   90.00
#
_symmetry.space_group_name_H-M   'P 1'
#
loop_
_entity.id
_entity.type
_entity.pdbx_description
1 polymer ?
#
loop_
_entity_poly.entity_id
_entity_poly.type
_entity_poly.pdbx_seq_one_letter_code
_entity_poly.pdbx_strand_id
1 'polypeptide(L)'
;MKDKLLRIKLHQNKANYKKEETSENKMTYPLPPYSTIIGAIHNACNYKEYKDMDISIQGRFQSLGKEMYKDQTFLNNVMDDRGILVKLKNPDTFNEGYKIIAKALKPQENSFKNRTTIDIYDEEELKEYIRICNLREFYQKKSDDFKILKKV
;
A
#
# COMPACT_ATOMS: atom_id res chain seq x y z
N MET A 1 -24.01 -45.10 -15.84
CA MET A 1 -23.13 -44.59 -14.77
C MET A 1 -23.87 -43.51 -14.03
N LYS A 2 -23.85 -43.53 -12.69
CA LYS A 2 -24.41 -42.44 -11.88
C LYS A 2 -23.22 -41.60 -11.46
N ASP A 3 -22.96 -40.53 -12.21
CA ASP A 3 -21.81 -39.67 -11.93
C ASP A 3 -21.95 -39.08 -10.53
N LYS A 4 -20.88 -39.18 -9.73
CA LYS A 4 -20.85 -38.62 -8.38
C LYS A 4 -20.39 -37.17 -8.51
N LEU A 5 -21.29 -36.23 -8.25
CA LEU A 5 -20.98 -34.80 -8.26
C LEU A 5 -20.85 -34.26 -6.83
N LEU A 6 -19.88 -33.37 -6.63
CA LEU A 6 -19.76 -32.56 -5.42
C LEU A 6 -20.41 -31.19 -5.66
N ARG A 7 -21.45 -30.86 -4.89
CA ARG A 7 -22.08 -29.53 -4.94
C ARG A 7 -21.64 -28.69 -3.75
N ILE A 8 -20.97 -27.59 -4.02
CA ILE A 8 -20.55 -26.61 -3.02
C ILE A 8 -21.48 -25.39 -3.11
N LYS A 9 -22.07 -24.98 -1.99
CA LYS A 9 -22.87 -23.75 -1.89
C LYS A 9 -22.09 -22.72 -1.07
N LEU A 10 -21.80 -21.58 -1.67
CA LEU A 10 -21.04 -20.50 -1.04
C LEU A 10 -21.81 -19.19 -1.17
N HIS A 11 -21.71 -18.36 -0.14
CA HIS A 11 -22.18 -16.98 -0.13
C HIS A 11 -21.02 -16.09 0.31
N GLN A 12 -20.79 -15.00 -0.42
CA GLN A 12 -19.76 -14.02 -0.09
C GLN A 12 -20.44 -12.65 0.00
N ASN A 13 -20.24 -11.95 1.12
CA ASN A 13 -20.75 -10.58 1.29
C ASN A 13 -20.13 -9.62 0.26
N LYS A 14 -18.85 -9.86 -0.06
CA LYS A 14 -18.09 -9.12 -1.07
C LYS A 14 -17.06 -10.05 -1.70
N ALA A 15 -16.90 -9.95 -3.01
CA ALA A 15 -15.92 -10.71 -3.77
C ALA A 15 -15.35 -9.87 -4.91
N ASN A 16 -14.12 -10.18 -5.32
CA ASN A 16 -13.50 -9.61 -6.51
C ASN A 16 -12.87 -10.75 -7.33
N TYR A 17 -13.41 -10.95 -8.53
CA TYR A 17 -12.94 -11.89 -9.53
C TYR A 17 -12.29 -11.10 -10.66
N LYS A 18 -11.02 -10.76 -10.46
CA LYS A 18 -10.25 -9.82 -11.29
C LYS A 18 -10.38 -10.12 -12.79
N LYS A 19 -10.62 -9.09 -13.60
CA LYS A 19 -10.52 -9.17 -15.07
C LYS A 19 -9.08 -8.92 -15.52
N GLU A 20 -8.61 -9.66 -16.52
CA GLU A 20 -7.18 -9.74 -16.87
C GLU A 20 -6.64 -8.54 -17.67
N GLU A 21 -7.50 -7.63 -18.15
CA GLU A 21 -7.11 -6.53 -19.05
C GLU A 21 -6.95 -5.16 -18.36
N THR A 22 -7.07 -5.10 -17.03
CA THR A 22 -7.14 -3.81 -16.32
C THR A 22 -6.01 -3.65 -15.31
N SER A 23 -5.10 -2.70 -15.56
CA SER A 23 -3.99 -2.32 -14.68
C SER A 23 -4.43 -1.34 -13.59
N GLU A 24 -5.04 -0.22 -13.98
CA GLU A 24 -5.41 0.87 -13.06
C GLU A 24 -6.78 0.64 -12.41
N ASN A 25 -7.79 0.29 -13.21
CA ASN A 25 -9.15 0.09 -12.73
C ASN A 25 -9.38 -1.39 -12.40
N LYS A 26 -9.32 -1.78 -11.11
CA LYS A 26 -9.48 -3.18 -10.70
C LYS A 26 -10.92 -3.68 -10.92
N MET A 27 -11.21 -4.13 -12.14
CA MET A 27 -12.52 -4.62 -12.55
C MET A 27 -12.74 -6.08 -12.11
N THR A 28 -14.00 -6.45 -11.89
CA THR A 28 -14.41 -7.80 -11.47
C THR A 28 -15.46 -8.38 -12.42
N TYR A 29 -15.41 -9.70 -12.64
CA TYR A 29 -16.54 -10.45 -13.15
C TYR A 29 -17.68 -10.53 -12.11
N PRO A 30 -18.94 -10.70 -12.53
CA PRO A 30 -20.07 -10.85 -11.61
C PRO A 30 -20.11 -12.22 -10.91
N LEU A 31 -19.57 -13.25 -11.55
CA LEU A 31 -19.40 -14.60 -11.03
C LEU A 31 -17.92 -15.01 -11.19
N PRO A 32 -17.42 -15.95 -10.38
CA PRO A 32 -16.03 -16.37 -10.48
C PRO A 32 -15.80 -17.05 -11.84
N PRO A 33 -14.69 -16.75 -12.55
CA PRO A 33 -14.29 -17.52 -13.71
C PRO A 33 -13.79 -18.90 -13.28
N TYR A 34 -13.80 -19.86 -14.21
CA TYR A 34 -13.38 -21.24 -13.93
C TYR A 34 -11.96 -21.32 -13.35
N SER A 35 -11.01 -20.55 -13.89
CA SER A 35 -9.64 -20.48 -13.40
C SER A 35 -9.54 -20.14 -11.90
N THR A 36 -10.41 -19.24 -11.41
CA THR A 36 -10.45 -18.87 -9.99
C THR A 36 -10.95 -20.03 -9.12
N ILE A 37 -11.98 -20.76 -9.56
CA ILE A 37 -12.49 -21.91 -8.81
C ILE A 37 -11.48 -23.06 -8.82
N ILE A 38 -10.88 -23.38 -9.98
CA ILE A 38 -9.85 -24.42 -10.10
C ILE A 38 -8.67 -24.08 -9.17
N GLY A 39 -8.16 -22.85 -9.23
CA GLY A 39 -7.07 -22.39 -8.37
C GLY A 39 -7.43 -22.44 -6.88
N ALA A 40 -8.66 -22.06 -6.51
CA ALA A 40 -9.13 -22.15 -5.13
C ALA A 40 -9.19 -23.60 -4.63
N ILE A 41 -9.68 -24.53 -5.44
CA ILE A 41 -9.72 -25.96 -5.10
C ILE A 41 -8.30 -26.53 -5.00
N HIS A 42 -7.42 -26.21 -5.95
CA HIS A 42 -6.03 -26.67 -5.93
C HIS A 42 -5.31 -26.20 -4.68
N ASN A 43 -5.50 -24.93 -4.30
CA ASN A 43 -4.94 -24.39 -3.07
C ASN A 43 -5.53 -25.05 -1.82
N ALA A 44 -6.85 -25.29 -1.77
CA ALA A 44 -7.50 -25.98 -0.66
C ALA A 44 -7.02 -27.45 -0.50
N CYS A 45 -6.73 -28.11 -1.62
CA CYS A 45 -6.21 -29.48 -1.65
C CYS A 45 -4.68 -29.56 -1.58
N ASN A 46 -3.97 -28.43 -1.50
CA ASN A 46 -2.49 -28.36 -1.52
C ASN A 46 -1.85 -29.05 -2.75
N TYR A 47 -2.51 -29.03 -3.90
CA TYR A 47 -1.91 -29.57 -5.12
C TYR A 47 -0.67 -28.77 -5.53
N LYS A 48 0.39 -29.49 -5.91
CA LYS A 48 1.66 -28.91 -6.42
C LYS A 48 1.76 -28.92 -7.94
N GLU A 49 0.83 -29.61 -8.59
CA GLU A 49 0.72 -29.74 -10.03
C GLU A 49 -0.72 -29.51 -10.44
N TYR A 50 -0.91 -29.03 -11.67
CA TYR A 50 -2.25 -28.86 -12.22
C TYR A 50 -2.97 -30.21 -12.33
N LYS A 51 -4.14 -30.32 -11.70
CA LYS A 51 -5.08 -31.42 -11.87
C LYS A 51 -6.31 -30.92 -12.62
N ASP A 52 -6.60 -31.57 -13.74
CA ASP A 52 -7.73 -31.21 -14.59
C ASP A 52 -9.06 -31.56 -13.93
N MET A 53 -10.07 -30.71 -14.09
CA MET A 53 -11.35 -30.82 -13.37
C MET A 53 -12.51 -30.26 -14.20
N ASP A 54 -13.61 -31.00 -14.28
CA ASP A 54 -14.86 -30.51 -14.84
C ASP A 54 -15.65 -29.72 -13.79
N ILE A 55 -15.99 -28.47 -14.10
CA ILE A 55 -16.65 -27.55 -13.16
C ILE A 55 -17.84 -26.87 -13.84
N SER A 56 -18.94 -26.77 -13.10
CA SER A 56 -20.09 -25.93 -13.46
C SER A 56 -20.30 -24.86 -12.40
N ILE A 57 -20.48 -23.62 -12.83
CA ILE A 57 -20.70 -22.47 -11.96
C ILE A 57 -22.13 -21.97 -12.17
N GLN A 58 -22.91 -21.97 -11.09
CA GLN A 58 -24.24 -21.39 -11.07
C GLN A 58 -24.36 -20.48 -9.86
N GLY A 59 -24.84 -19.26 -10.08
CA GLY A 59 -24.97 -18.29 -9.01
C GLY A 59 -25.77 -17.07 -9.42
N ARG A 60 -26.13 -16.27 -8.43
CA ARG A 60 -26.71 -14.94 -8.59
C ARG A 60 -25.82 -13.97 -7.82
N PHE A 61 -25.65 -12.77 -8.36
CA PHE A 61 -25.01 -11.66 -7.68
C PHE A 61 -26.05 -10.54 -7.54
N GLN A 62 -25.93 -9.72 -6.51
CA GLN A 62 -26.90 -8.64 -6.27
C GLN A 62 -26.54 -7.39 -7.09
N SER A 63 -25.31 -6.90 -6.94
CA SER A 63 -24.87 -5.66 -7.58
C SER A 63 -23.34 -5.62 -7.72
N LEU A 64 -22.85 -4.84 -8.67
CA LEU A 64 -21.43 -4.50 -8.79
C LEU A 64 -21.18 -3.15 -8.12
N GLY A 65 -20.45 -3.16 -7.01
CA GLY A 65 -20.01 -1.95 -6.33
C GLY A 65 -18.71 -1.40 -6.94
N LYS A 66 -18.55 -0.08 -6.93
CA LYS A 66 -17.27 0.59 -7.21
C LYS A 66 -16.79 1.25 -5.93
N GLU A 67 -15.52 1.06 -5.61
CA GLU A 67 -14.88 1.69 -4.45
C GLU A 67 -13.62 2.42 -4.89
N MET A 68 -13.42 3.61 -4.32
CA MET A 68 -12.18 4.35 -4.50
C MET A 68 -11.08 3.66 -3.69
N TYR A 69 -10.06 3.17 -4.38
CA TYR A 69 -8.85 2.63 -3.76
C TYR A 69 -7.75 3.69 -3.81
N LYS A 70 -7.20 4.04 -2.65
CA LYS A 70 -6.04 4.94 -2.57
C LYS A 70 -4.83 4.14 -2.13
N ASP A 71 -3.86 4.00 -3.02
CA ASP A 71 -2.55 3.47 -2.67
C ASP A 71 -1.70 4.59 -2.05
N GLN A 72 -1.11 4.32 -0.89
CA GLN A 72 -0.26 5.28 -0.20
C GLN A 72 1.09 4.63 0.05
N THR A 73 2.12 5.21 -0.55
CA THR A 73 3.48 4.71 -0.44
C THR A 73 4.30 5.63 0.45
N PHE A 74 5.04 5.04 1.39
CA PHE A 74 6.02 5.76 2.18
C PHE A 74 7.36 5.72 1.44
N LEU A 75 8.02 6.87 1.36
CA LEU A 75 9.38 6.96 0.85
C LEU A 75 10.36 6.65 1.98
N ASN A 76 11.43 5.93 1.66
CA ASN A 76 12.52 5.65 2.60
C ASN A 76 13.32 6.91 2.97
N ASN A 77 13.14 7.99 2.21
CA ASN A 77 13.78 9.28 2.45
C ASN A 77 12.72 10.37 2.57
N VAL A 78 12.93 11.29 3.52
CA VAL A 78 12.13 12.50 3.63
C VAL A 78 12.62 13.47 2.55
N MET A 79 11.98 13.45 1.38
CA MET A 79 12.18 14.48 0.37
C MET A 79 11.61 15.80 0.91
N ASP A 80 12.42 16.86 0.96
CA ASP A 80 12.05 18.13 1.58
C ASP A 80 11.04 18.92 0.73
N ASP A 81 10.92 18.62 -0.57
CA ASP A 81 10.19 19.42 -1.56
C ASP A 81 8.89 18.78 -2.07
N ARG A 82 8.56 17.54 -1.68
CA ARG A 82 7.48 16.75 -2.33
C ARG A 82 6.61 15.97 -1.35
N GLY A 83 5.32 15.94 -1.64
CA GLY A 83 4.36 15.03 -1.01
C GLY A 83 3.78 15.53 0.32
N ILE A 84 3.55 14.58 1.22
CA ILE A 84 2.92 14.80 2.53
C ILE A 84 3.92 14.41 3.60
N LEU A 85 4.29 15.36 4.46
CA LEU A 85 5.06 15.06 5.65
C LEU A 85 4.14 14.42 6.68
N VAL A 86 4.50 13.22 7.12
CA VAL A 86 3.69 12.41 8.03
C VAL A 86 4.56 11.84 9.15
N LYS A 87 3.94 11.66 10.32
CA LYS A 87 4.53 10.95 11.45
C LYS A 87 3.78 9.65 11.69
N LEU A 88 4.49 8.54 11.72
CA LEU A 88 3.93 7.27 12.14
C LEU A 88 3.68 7.29 13.64
N LYS A 89 2.48 6.87 14.07
CA LYS A 89 2.17 6.74 15.50
C LYS A 89 3.03 5.64 16.15
N ASN A 90 3.23 4.57 15.41
CA ASN A 90 4.08 3.46 15.78
C ASN A 90 5.14 3.25 14.66
N PRO A 91 6.43 3.48 14.93
CA PRO A 91 7.47 3.38 13.92
C PRO A 91 7.68 1.95 13.41
N ASP A 92 7.32 0.94 14.19
CA ASP A 92 7.54 -0.47 13.87
C ASP A 92 6.38 -1.09 13.06
N THR A 93 5.25 -0.37 12.95
CA THR A 93 4.03 -0.89 12.30
C THR A 93 3.49 0.09 11.26
N PHE A 94 3.59 -0.29 9.98
CA PHE A 94 3.15 0.54 8.84
C PHE A 94 1.62 0.72 8.73
N ASN A 95 0.82 0.01 9.55
CA ASN A 95 -0.65 -0.06 9.41
C ASN A 95 -1.45 0.77 10.44
N GLU A 96 -0.84 1.27 11.53
CA GLU A 96 -1.60 1.89 12.65
C GLU A 96 -2.00 3.36 12.42
N GLY A 97 -1.93 3.80 11.16
CA GLY A 97 -2.28 5.15 10.75
C GLY A 97 -1.15 6.15 11.01
N TYR A 98 -1.07 7.13 10.12
CA TYR A 98 -0.10 8.21 10.19
C TYR A 98 -0.80 9.53 10.53
N LYS A 99 -0.08 10.43 11.19
CA LYS A 99 -0.51 11.81 11.43
C LYS A 99 0.07 12.71 10.35
N ILE A 100 -0.76 13.48 9.68
CA ILE A 100 -0.30 14.47 8.69
C ILE A 100 0.26 15.68 9.45
N ILE A 101 1.49 16.07 9.13
CA ILE A 101 2.16 17.24 9.72
C ILE A 101 2.03 18.43 8.78
N ALA A 102 2.42 18.25 7.51
CA ALA A 102 2.42 19.29 6.50
C ALA A 102 2.25 18.71 5.09
N LYS A 103 1.82 19.55 4.14
CA LYS A 103 1.74 19.21 2.71
C LYS A 103 2.48 20.24 1.88
N ALA A 104 3.21 19.80 0.86
CA ALA A 104 3.76 20.67 -0.15
C ALA A 104 2.63 21.24 -1.04
N LEU A 105 2.66 22.54 -1.35
CA LEU A 105 1.64 23.19 -2.19
C LEU A 105 2.03 23.18 -3.68
N LYS A 106 3.32 23.17 -4.00
CA LYS A 106 3.83 23.09 -5.39
C LYS A 106 4.40 21.70 -5.70
N PRO A 107 4.61 21.35 -6.98
CA PRO A 107 5.31 20.12 -7.35
C PRO A 107 6.82 20.13 -7.04
N GLN A 108 7.44 21.30 -7.01
CA GLN A 108 8.88 21.51 -6.79
C GLN A 108 9.09 22.81 -6.01
N GLU A 109 10.30 23.00 -5.45
CA GLU A 109 10.72 24.20 -4.71
C GLU A 109 9.98 24.46 -3.39
N ASN A 110 9.39 23.41 -2.81
CA ASN A 110 8.92 23.47 -1.43
C ASN A 110 10.06 23.10 -0.48
N SER A 111 9.91 23.47 0.78
CA SER A 111 10.80 22.98 1.83
C SER A 111 10.02 22.88 3.13
N PHE A 112 9.90 21.67 3.66
CA PHE A 112 9.34 21.45 4.99
C PHE A 112 10.26 22.05 6.07
N LYS A 113 11.57 21.95 5.88
CA LYS A 113 12.56 22.51 6.81
C LYS A 113 12.52 24.04 6.85
N ASN A 114 12.53 24.69 5.68
CA ASN A 114 12.56 26.16 5.55
C ASN A 114 11.17 26.80 5.58
N ARG A 115 10.11 26.00 5.68
CA ARG A 115 8.70 26.44 5.65
C ARG A 115 8.32 27.16 4.36
N THR A 116 8.93 26.78 3.25
CA THR A 116 8.71 27.42 1.95
C THR A 116 7.56 26.71 1.24
N THR A 117 6.46 27.43 1.00
CA THR A 117 5.32 26.96 0.19
C THR A 117 4.69 25.65 0.69
N ILE A 118 4.49 25.54 2.01
CA ILE A 118 3.85 24.38 2.65
C ILE A 118 2.55 24.77 3.36
N ASP A 119 1.61 23.82 3.43
CA ASP A 119 0.40 23.87 4.23
C ASP A 119 0.60 23.07 5.52
N ILE A 120 0.45 23.72 6.67
CA ILE A 120 0.81 23.16 7.98
C ILE A 120 -0.45 22.70 8.71
N TYR A 121 -0.50 21.41 9.06
CA TYR A 121 -1.58 20.80 9.84
C TYR A 121 -1.23 20.69 11.32
N ASP A 122 0.05 20.50 11.64
CA ASP A 122 0.55 20.40 13.01
C ASP A 122 1.88 21.14 13.18
N GLU A 123 1.84 22.25 13.93
CA GLU A 123 2.98 23.14 14.14
C GLU A 123 4.00 22.56 15.14
N GLU A 124 3.56 21.79 16.14
CA GLU A 124 4.43 21.21 17.16
C GLU A 124 5.29 20.09 16.57
N GLU A 125 4.65 19.20 15.81
CA GLU A 125 5.33 18.11 15.14
C GLU A 125 6.26 18.60 14.02
N LEU A 126 5.91 19.71 13.36
CA LEU A 126 6.78 20.34 12.37
C LEU A 126 8.06 20.91 13.02
N LYS A 127 7.94 21.53 14.21
CA LYS A 127 9.11 22.01 14.96
C LYS A 127 10.02 20.87 15.38
N GLU A 128 9.45 19.76 15.84
CA GLU A 128 10.20 18.56 16.19
C GLU A 128 10.93 17.97 14.97
N TYR A 129 10.26 17.90 13.82
CA TYR A 129 10.89 17.51 12.56
C TYR A 129 12.10 18.40 12.20
N ILE A 130 11.94 19.73 12.26
CA ILE A 130 13.03 20.68 11.98
C ILE A 130 14.19 20.47 12.96
N ARG A 131 13.90 20.25 14.25
CA ARG A 131 14.91 19.97 15.27
C ARG A 131 15.71 18.71 14.95
N ILE A 132 15.04 17.62 14.56
CA ILE A 132 15.68 16.36 14.17
C ILE A 132 16.57 16.56 12.92
N CYS A 133 16.10 17.30 11.92
CA CYS A 133 16.89 17.63 10.73
C CYS A 133 18.17 18.38 11.07
N ASN A 134 18.09 19.39 11.93
CA ASN A 134 19.25 20.17 12.36
C ASN A 134 20.25 19.32 13.15
N LEU A 135 19.76 18.44 14.05
CA LEU A 135 20.60 17.50 14.79
C LEU A 135 21.32 16.53 13.84
N ARG A 136 20.61 15.97 12.87
CA ARG A 136 21.20 15.08 11.87
C ARG A 136 22.35 15.75 11.12
N GLU A 137 22.15 16.97 10.63
CA GLU A 137 23.20 17.74 9.95
C GLU A 137 24.40 18.02 10.84
N PHE A 138 24.16 18.36 12.11
CA PHE A 138 25.22 18.60 13.09
C PHE A 138 26.09 17.36 13.32
N TYR A 139 25.48 16.19 13.57
CA TYR A 139 26.21 14.95 13.79
C TYR A 139 26.91 14.45 12.53
N GLN A 140 26.32 14.68 11.36
CA GLN A 140 26.92 14.30 10.08
C GLN A 140 28.22 15.10 9.83
N LYS A 141 28.18 16.42 10.03
CA LYS A 141 29.38 17.28 9.96
C LYS A 141 30.48 16.80 10.92
N LYS A 142 30.14 16.57 12.19
CA LYS A 142 31.10 16.02 13.16
C LYS A 142 31.71 14.70 12.70
N SER A 143 30.89 13.76 12.22
CA SER A 143 31.40 12.47 11.74
C SER A 143 32.38 12.63 10.59
N ASP A 144 32.18 13.60 9.70
CA ASP A 144 33.06 13.84 8.58
C ASP A 144 34.36 14.51 9.02
N ASP A 145 34.29 15.45 9.97
CA ASP A 145 35.48 16.04 10.62
C ASP A 145 36.35 14.96 11.29
N PHE A 146 35.74 14.02 12.00
CA PHE A 146 36.45 12.89 12.61
C PHE A 146 37.10 11.94 11.59
N LYS A 147 36.50 11.75 10.41
CA LYS A 147 37.11 10.94 9.34
C LYS A 147 38.32 11.64 8.70
N ILE A 148 38.28 12.96 8.60
CA ILE A 148 39.41 13.76 8.08
C ILE A 148 40.60 13.65 9.05
N LEU A 149 40.35 13.78 10.36
CA LEU A 149 41.37 13.68 11.40
C LEU A 149 42.05 12.30 11.50
N LYS A 150 41.37 11.20 11.10
CA LYS A 150 41.95 9.84 11.08
C LYS A 150 42.76 9.51 9.82
N LYS A 151 42.68 10.36 8.78
CA LYS A 151 43.42 10.19 7.52
C LYS A 151 44.76 10.92 7.50
N VAL A 152 45.03 11.76 8.50
CA VAL A 152 46.32 12.41 8.77
C VAL A 152 47.09 11.54 9.76
#